data_AF-A0AA38NKS1-F1
#
_entry.id   AF-A0AA38NKS1-F1
#
_cell.length_a   1.000
_cell.length_b   1.000
_cell.length_c   1.000
_cell.angle_alpha   90.00
_cell.angle_beta   90.00
_cell.angle_gamma   90.00
#
_symmetry.space_group_name_H-M   'P 1'
#
loop_
_entity.id
_entity.type
_entity.pdbx_description
1 polymer ?
#
loop_
_entity_poly.entity_id
_entity_poly.type
_entity_poly.pdbx_seq_one_letter_code
_entity_poly.pdbx_strand_id
1 'polypeptide(L)'
;MRISLDLEDFKCWPIKVKRKEGIRCLDVYEAIFKTLQYRLTDDDVRTFGEARIRRCWNYCLQRCIDSPGLSEYNKQRGIRRVDLLRGRRFFRGLVQSGDNWILYLDDYSGSSRH
;
A
#
# COMPACT_ATOMS: atom_id res chain seq x y z
N MET A 1 -6.32 -22.59 3.01
CA MET A 1 -5.71 -21.95 1.84
C MET A 1 -4.85 -20.76 2.26
N ARG A 2 -3.77 -20.48 1.53
CA ARG A 2 -2.93 -19.29 1.73
C ARG A 2 -2.47 -18.78 0.37
N ILE A 3 -2.43 -17.47 0.20
CA ILE A 3 -1.80 -16.80 -0.94
C ILE A 3 -0.83 -15.71 -0.44
N SER A 4 0.16 -15.38 -1.25
CA SER A 4 1.06 -14.26 -1.02
C SER A 4 0.90 -13.26 -2.16
N LEU A 5 0.85 -11.97 -1.82
CA LEU A 5 0.82 -10.89 -2.78
C LEU A 5 2.16 -10.16 -2.77
N ASP A 6 2.73 -9.99 -3.94
CA ASP A 6 3.97 -9.27 -4.16
C ASP A 6 3.66 -7.87 -4.69
N LEU A 7 4.32 -6.88 -4.09
CA LEU A 7 4.38 -5.52 -4.60
C LEU A 7 5.81 -5.32 -5.11
N GLU A 8 6.01 -5.31 -6.43
CA GLU A 8 7.34 -5.52 -7.05
C GLU A 8 8.44 -4.61 -6.49
N ASP A 9 8.13 -3.31 -6.34
CA ASP A 9 9.06 -2.29 -5.81
C ASP A 9 9.24 -2.35 -4.27
N PHE A 10 8.45 -3.18 -3.57
CA PHE A 10 8.29 -3.16 -2.11
C PHE A 10 8.22 -4.57 -1.50
N LYS A 11 9.08 -5.48 -1.98
CA LYS A 11 9.14 -6.88 -1.52
C LYS A 11 9.38 -7.06 -0.02
N CYS A 12 9.92 -6.04 0.65
CA CYS A 12 10.12 -6.05 2.11
C CYS A 12 8.81 -5.97 2.92
N TRP A 13 7.67 -5.69 2.27
CA TRP A 13 6.36 -5.66 2.90
C TRP A 13 5.49 -6.84 2.45
N PRO A 14 5.72 -8.04 2.99
CA PRO A 14 5.00 -9.22 2.54
C PRO A 14 3.51 -9.11 2.86
N ILE A 15 2.66 -9.26 1.85
CA ILE A 15 1.20 -9.33 2.05
C ILE A 15 0.81 -10.81 1.98
N LYS A 16 0.42 -11.37 3.13
CA LYS A 16 0.04 -12.78 3.25
C LYS A 16 -1.43 -12.87 3.63
N VAL A 17 -2.19 -13.62 2.85
CA VAL A 17 -3.63 -13.86 3.11
C VAL A 17 -3.80 -15.34 3.43
N LYS A 18 -4.43 -15.65 4.58
CA LYS A 18 -4.66 -17.02 5.01
C LYS A 18 -6.08 -17.16 5.51
N ARG A 19 -6.77 -18.19 5.01
CA ARG A 19 -8.09 -18.59 5.49
C ARG A 19 -8.35 -20.08 5.29
N LYS A 20 -9.06 -20.71 6.21
CA LYS A 20 -9.33 -22.15 6.17
C LYS A 20 -10.39 -22.49 5.12
N GLU A 21 -11.47 -21.71 5.04
CA GLU A 21 -12.67 -21.96 4.23
C GLU A 21 -12.58 -21.40 2.79
N GLY A 22 -11.36 -21.15 2.29
CA GLY A 22 -11.12 -20.43 1.02
C GLY A 22 -10.94 -18.93 1.21
N ILE A 23 -10.21 -18.29 0.30
CA ILE A 23 -9.88 -16.86 0.36
C ILE A 23 -11.01 -16.04 -0.30
N ARG A 24 -11.58 -15.06 0.40
CA ARG A 24 -12.49 -14.06 -0.19
C ARG A 24 -11.71 -12.85 -0.68
N CYS A 25 -12.31 -12.09 -1.60
CA CYS A 25 -11.84 -10.76 -1.97
C CYS A 25 -11.66 -9.84 -0.75
N LEU A 26 -12.59 -9.87 0.22
CA LEU A 26 -12.48 -9.07 1.44
C LEU A 26 -11.19 -9.39 2.23
N ASP A 27 -10.82 -10.67 2.32
CA ASP A 27 -9.63 -11.10 3.06
C ASP A 27 -8.35 -10.54 2.39
N VAL A 28 -8.39 -10.41 1.06
CA VAL A 28 -7.31 -9.79 0.26
C VAL A 28 -7.24 -8.28 0.50
N TYR A 29 -8.35 -7.57 0.35
CA TYR A 29 -8.39 -6.12 0.57
C TYR A 29 -7.97 -5.74 1.98
N GLU A 30 -8.41 -6.50 2.98
CA GLU A 30 -8.04 -6.27 4.37
C GLU A 30 -6.54 -6.48 4.60
N ALA A 31 -5.95 -7.52 4.01
CA ALA A 31 -4.51 -7.75 4.10
C ALA A 31 -3.69 -6.63 3.43
N ILE A 32 -4.11 -6.18 2.24
CA ILE A 32 -3.49 -5.04 1.55
C ILE A 32 -3.57 -3.79 2.42
N PHE A 33 -4.75 -3.48 2.95
CA PHE A 33 -4.98 -2.32 3.81
C PHE A 33 -4.11 -2.37 5.06
N LYS A 34 -4.13 -3.48 5.80
CA LYS A 34 -3.33 -3.66 7.04
C LYS A 34 -1.84 -3.48 6.78
N THR A 35 -1.33 -4.02 5.68
CA THR A 35 0.09 -3.90 5.33
C THR A 35 0.47 -2.47 4.95
N LEU A 36 -0.34 -1.80 4.11
CA LEU A 36 0.02 -0.49 3.54
C LEU A 36 -0.32 0.70 4.46
N GLN A 37 -1.27 0.54 5.39
CA GLN A 37 -1.59 1.57 6.39
C GLN A 37 -0.62 1.61 7.57
N TYR A 38 0.32 0.68 7.64
CA TYR A 38 1.32 0.66 8.69
C TYR A 38 2.23 1.89 8.60
N ARG A 39 2.60 2.46 9.75
CA ARG A 39 3.60 3.55 9.83
C ARG A 39 4.96 3.04 9.39
N LEU A 40 5.78 3.91 8.83
CA LEU A 40 7.17 3.51 8.55
C LEU A 40 7.92 3.20 9.85
N THR A 41 8.70 2.12 9.83
CA THR A 41 9.63 1.75 10.90
C THR A 41 11.04 2.27 10.60
N ASP A 42 11.94 2.18 11.57
CA ASP A 42 13.36 2.49 11.35
C ASP A 42 13.98 1.61 10.28
N ASP A 43 13.53 0.36 10.15
CA ASP A 43 13.95 -0.54 9.07
C ASP A 43 13.45 -0.08 7.70
N ASP A 44 12.24 0.49 7.64
CA ASP A 44 11.75 1.11 6.40
C ASP A 44 12.64 2.33 6.05
N VAL A 45 13.03 3.15 7.03
CA VAL A 45 13.94 4.29 6.81
C VAL A 45 15.30 3.82 6.31
N ARG A 46 15.85 2.76 6.90
CA ARG A 46 17.12 2.15 6.48
C ARG A 46 17.04 1.59 5.05
N THR A 47 15.92 0.96 4.71
CA THR A 47 15.71 0.29 3.41
C THR A 47 15.50 1.30 2.29
N PHE A 48 14.69 2.35 2.51
CA PHE A 48 14.29 3.29 1.46
C PHE A 48 15.11 4.59 1.44
N GLY A 49 15.77 4.91 2.56
CA GLY A 49 16.54 6.13 2.75
C GLY A 49 15.69 7.36 3.07
N GLU A 50 16.17 8.20 3.99
CA GLU A 50 15.48 9.43 4.40
C GLU A 50 15.15 10.36 3.25
N ALA A 51 16.05 10.53 2.29
CA ALA A 51 15.85 11.42 1.15
C ALA A 51 14.65 10.99 0.27
N ARG A 52 14.41 9.68 0.12
CA ARG A 52 13.22 9.17 -0.58
C ARG A 52 11.96 9.42 0.24
N ILE A 53 12.01 9.15 1.54
CA ILE A 53 10.88 9.32 2.47
C ILE A 53 10.44 10.79 2.53
N ARG A 54 11.38 11.73 2.64
CA ARG A 54 11.09 13.17 2.63
C ARG A 54 10.36 13.61 1.36
N ARG A 55 10.78 13.10 0.19
CA ARG A 55 10.09 13.36 -1.09
C ARG A 55 8.67 12.79 -1.16
N CYS A 56 8.33 11.84 -0.29
CA CYS A 56 7.00 11.26 -0.24
C CYS A 56 6.04 12.01 0.70
N TRP A 57 6.50 13.07 1.37
CA TRP A 57 5.69 13.82 2.34
C TRP A 57 4.44 14.44 1.71
N ASN A 58 4.52 14.93 0.47
CA ASN A 58 3.37 15.48 -0.24
C ASN A 58 2.24 14.45 -0.41
N TYR A 59 2.56 13.17 -0.60
CA TYR A 59 1.55 12.11 -0.69
C TYR A 59 0.92 11.78 0.66
N CYS A 60 1.68 11.89 1.76
CA CYS A 60 1.13 11.82 3.12
C CYS A 60 0.12 12.95 3.35
N LEU A 61 0.48 14.18 3.01
CA LEU A 61 -0.40 15.34 3.13
C LEU A 61 -1.67 15.16 2.29
N GLN A 62 -1.53 14.73 1.03
CA GLN A 62 -2.68 14.46 0.17
C GLN A 62 -3.60 13.39 0.77
N ARG A 63 -3.04 12.26 1.26
CA ARG A 63 -3.84 11.23 1.95
C ARG A 63 -4.59 11.79 3.17
N CYS A 64 -3.97 12.70 3.92
CA CYS A 64 -4.63 13.32 5.09
C CYS A 64 -5.78 14.22 4.66
N ILE A 65 -5.64 14.96 3.55
CA ILE A 65 -6.71 15.79 2.96
C ILE A 65 -7.88 14.91 2.47
N ASP A 66 -7.56 13.80 1.81
CA ASP A 66 -8.56 12.86 1.29
C ASP A 66 -9.34 12.13 2.40
N SER A 67 -8.92 12.24 3.67
CA SER A 67 -9.55 11.58 4.81
C SER A 67 -10.57 12.52 5.49
N PRO A 68 -11.89 12.30 5.31
CA PRO A 68 -12.92 13.23 5.81
C PRO A 68 -12.86 13.38 7.33
N GLY A 69 -12.81 14.63 7.82
CA GLY A 69 -12.87 14.95 9.25
C GLY A 69 -11.67 14.51 10.10
N LEU A 70 -10.63 13.90 9.51
CA LEU A 70 -9.50 13.31 10.23
C LEU A 70 -8.13 13.85 9.79
N SER A 71 -8.09 14.96 9.05
CA SER A 71 -6.87 15.50 8.46
C SER A 71 -5.77 15.73 9.52
N GLU A 72 -6.07 16.46 10.60
CA GLU A 72 -5.08 16.79 11.62
C GLU A 72 -4.60 15.56 12.41
N TYR A 73 -5.53 14.67 12.77
CA TYR A 73 -5.20 13.38 13.38
C TYR A 73 -4.28 12.55 12.49
N ASN A 74 -4.54 12.49 11.18
CA ASN A 74 -3.74 11.71 10.25
C ASN A 74 -2.35 12.32 10.04
N LYS A 75 -2.20 13.65 10.05
CA LYS A 75 -0.90 14.32 9.98
C LYS A 75 -0.03 13.97 11.19
N GLN A 76 -0.60 14.01 12.40
CA GLN A 76 0.11 13.61 13.62
C GLN A 76 0.55 12.14 13.58
N ARG A 77 -0.17 11.30 12.82
CA ARG A 77 0.20 9.89 12.66
C ARG A 77 1.37 9.66 11.69
N GLY A 78 1.84 10.70 11.01
CA GLY A 78 3.02 10.67 10.17
C GLY A 78 2.86 9.82 8.90
N ILE A 79 4.01 9.53 8.29
CA ILE A 79 4.10 8.82 7.02
C ILE A 79 3.83 7.31 7.18
N ARG A 80 3.07 6.76 6.24
CA ARG A 80 2.69 5.34 6.15
C ARG A 80 3.31 4.72 4.89
N ARG A 81 3.36 3.39 4.85
CA ARG A 81 3.88 2.64 3.69
C ARG A 81 3.17 3.01 2.38
N VAL A 82 1.86 3.22 2.43
CA VAL A 82 1.06 3.68 1.29
C VAL A 82 1.55 5.00 0.69
N ASP A 83 2.16 5.89 1.48
CA ASP A 83 2.64 7.19 1.01
C ASP A 83 3.90 7.05 0.13
N LEU A 84 4.69 5.98 0.34
CA LEU A 84 5.85 5.65 -0.49
C LEU A 84 5.47 5.14 -1.89
N LEU A 85 4.19 4.80 -2.09
CA LEU A 85 3.65 4.42 -3.39
C LEU A 85 3.42 5.61 -4.32
N ARG A 86 3.66 6.84 -3.84
CA ARG A 86 3.62 8.07 -4.63
C ARG A 86 2.28 8.30 -5.33
N GLY A 87 1.19 8.07 -4.61
CA GLY A 87 -0.16 8.28 -5.14
C GLY A 87 -0.76 7.05 -5.82
N ARG A 88 0.02 6.00 -6.11
CA ARG A 88 -0.49 4.70 -6.59
C ARG A 88 -1.26 3.96 -5.48
N ARG A 89 -2.50 4.38 -5.25
CA ARG A 89 -3.38 3.95 -4.14
C ARG A 89 -4.66 3.28 -4.61
N PHE A 90 -4.92 3.23 -5.91
CA PHE A 90 -6.09 2.58 -6.48
C PHE A 90 -5.77 1.14 -6.82
N PHE A 91 -6.62 0.22 -6.36
CA PHE A 91 -6.48 -1.18 -6.70
C PHE A 91 -6.85 -1.40 -8.17
N ARG A 92 -5.88 -1.87 -8.97
CA ARG A 92 -6.09 -2.17 -10.39
C ARG A 92 -6.39 -3.65 -10.62
N GLY A 93 -5.77 -4.53 -9.84
CA GLY A 93 -5.99 -5.97 -9.97
C GLY A 93 -4.87 -6.80 -9.38
N LEU A 94 -5.06 -8.11 -9.49
CA LEU A 94 -4.06 -9.13 -9.14
C LEU A 94 -3.81 -10.01 -10.37
N VAL A 95 -2.55 -10.31 -10.66
CA VAL A 95 -2.18 -11.28 -11.71
C VAL A 95 -1.40 -12.40 -11.06
N GLN A 96 -1.78 -13.64 -11.35
CA GLN A 96 -1.05 -14.80 -10.85
C GLN A 96 0.28 -14.96 -11.59
N SER A 97 1.36 -15.15 -10.84
CA SER A 97 2.71 -15.39 -11.36
C SER A 97 3.36 -16.52 -10.55
N GLY A 98 3.26 -17.75 -11.07
CA GLY A 98 3.64 -18.96 -10.34
C GLY A 98 2.76 -19.15 -9.10
N ASP A 99 3.42 -19.32 -7.94
CA ASP A 99 2.74 -19.52 -6.64
C ASP A 99 2.30 -18.21 -5.96
N ASN A 100 2.72 -17.05 -6.51
CA ASN A 100 2.41 -15.74 -5.96
C ASN A 100 1.43 -14.97 -6.84
N TRP A 101 0.88 -13.90 -6.28
CA TRP A 101 0.04 -12.94 -6.98
C TRP A 101 0.73 -11.58 -6.99
N ILE A 102 0.80 -10.93 -8.15
CA ILE A 102 1.36 -9.59 -8.27
C ILE A 102 0.22 -8.59 -8.06
N LEU A 103 0.39 -7.66 -7.11
CA LEU A 103 -0.54 -6.59 -6.83
C LEU A 103 -0.24 -5.37 -7.71
N TYR A 104 -1.19 -5.00 -8.57
CA TYR A 104 -1.11 -3.80 -9.37
C TYR A 104 -1.91 -2.67 -8.72
N LEU A 105 -1.22 -1.54 -8.51
CA LEU A 105 -1.81 -0.31 -8.01
C LEU A 105 -1.62 0.81 -9.03
N ASP A 106 -2.65 1.62 -9.19
CA ASP A 106 -2.66 2.79 -10.07
C ASP A 106 -2.84 4.09 -9.27
N ASP A 107 -2.52 5.21 -9.89
CA ASP A 107 -2.82 6.54 -9.32
C ASP A 107 -4.17 7.07 -9.83
N TYR A 108 -4.58 8.25 -9.36
CA TYR A 108 -5.83 8.90 -9.79
C TYR A 108 -5.68 9.65 -11.12
N SER A 109 -4.50 9.63 -11.76
CA SER A 109 -4.33 10.29 -13.06
C SER A 109 -5.18 9.50 -14.06
N GLY A 110 -6.33 10.08 -14.38
CA GLY A 110 -7.49 9.36 -14.89
C GLY A 110 -7.13 8.33 -15.94
N SER A 111 -7.73 7.15 -15.80
CA SER A 111 -7.88 6.11 -16.80
C SER A 111 -8.20 6.72 -18.16
N SER A 112 -7.17 7.12 -18.89
CA SER A 112 -7.22 7.64 -20.24
C SER A 112 -6.20 6.84 -21.02
N ARG A 113 -6.62 5.61 -21.31
CA ARG A 113 -6.20 4.78 -22.44
C ARG A 113 -7.28 3.71 -22.57
N HIS A 114 -8.30 4.07 -23.35
CA HIS A 114 -9.15 3.13 -24.07
C HIS A 114 -8.28 2.26 -24.98
#